data_AF-A0A9E2CI58-F1
#
_entry.id   AF-A0A9E2CI58-F1
#
_cell.length_a   1.000
_cell.length_b   1.000
_cell.length_c   1.000
_cell.angle_alpha   90.00
_cell.angle_beta   90.00
_cell.angle_gamma   90.00
#
_symmetry.space_group_name_H-M   'P 1'
#
loop_
_entity.id
_entity.type
_entity.pdbx_description
1 polymer ?
#
loop_
_entity_poly.entity_id
_entity_poly.type
_entity_poly.pdbx_seq_one_letter_code
_entity_poly.pdbx_strand_id
1 'polypeptide(L)'
;MPKQEPFERVKNFDEVALGYTEKLAVEEASRCLGCKKPLCVEGCPVSIDIPGFIRCIVERDFGAGIRKIKETNALPAVCGRVCPQEEQCEIKCVLGKKGDPVAIGRLERFLADWEAASGTTETPNIARPTGKKIAIVGSGPAGVTVANDLALLGHEVTIFEALHDAGG
;
A
#
# COMPACT_ATOMS: atom_id res chain seq x y z
N MET A 1 -10.73 -5.55 12.61
CA MET A 1 -11.20 -4.48 11.71
C MET A 1 -12.70 -4.60 11.53
N PRO A 2 -13.45 -3.49 11.60
CA PRO A 2 -14.89 -3.47 11.30
C PRO A 2 -15.19 -4.00 9.90
N LYS A 3 -16.35 -4.66 9.77
CA LYS A 3 -16.85 -5.19 8.50
C LYS A 3 -18.34 -4.89 8.40
N GLN A 4 -18.87 -4.81 7.18
CA GLN A 4 -20.32 -4.78 6.98
C GLN A 4 -20.99 -6.04 7.56
N GLU A 5 -22.19 -5.86 8.09
CA GLU A 5 -23.00 -6.96 8.61
C GLU A 5 -23.33 -7.99 7.52
N PRO A 6 -23.25 -9.30 7.79
CA PRO A 6 -23.44 -10.34 6.77
C PRO A 6 -24.76 -10.24 6.01
N PHE A 7 -25.86 -9.93 6.68
CA PHE A 7 -27.17 -9.83 6.06
C PHE A 7 -27.36 -8.57 5.20
N GLU A 8 -26.53 -7.54 5.40
CA GLU A 8 -26.56 -6.33 4.58
C GLU A 8 -25.61 -6.43 3.39
N ARG A 9 -24.38 -6.93 3.58
CA ARG A 9 -23.37 -7.02 2.51
C ARG A 9 -23.71 -7.99 1.38
N VAL A 10 -24.70 -8.86 1.56
CA VAL A 10 -25.21 -9.74 0.48
C VAL A 10 -26.16 -9.01 -0.48
N LYS A 11 -26.58 -7.79 -0.13
CA LYS A 11 -27.55 -6.99 -0.89
C LYS A 11 -26.90 -5.87 -1.71
N ASN A 12 -25.58 -5.67 -1.59
CA ASN A 12 -24.85 -4.58 -2.25
C ASN A 12 -23.46 -5.06 -2.74
N PHE A 13 -22.77 -4.20 -3.48
CA PHE A 13 -21.40 -4.40 -3.95
C PHE A 13 -20.40 -3.48 -3.23
N ASP A 14 -20.81 -2.90 -2.10
CA ASP A 14 -19.97 -1.99 -1.33
C ASP A 14 -18.85 -2.77 -0.62
N GLU A 15 -17.76 -2.09 -0.28
CA GLU A 15 -16.60 -2.74 0.31
C GLU A 15 -16.93 -3.37 1.67
N VAL A 16 -16.66 -4.68 1.82
CA VAL A 16 -17.01 -5.43 3.05
C VAL A 16 -16.10 -5.07 4.22
N ALA A 17 -14.79 -4.95 3.96
CA ALA A 17 -13.79 -4.59 4.96
C ALA A 17 -13.70 -3.06 5.05
N LEU A 18 -14.08 -2.47 6.18
CA LEU A 18 -14.31 -1.02 6.29
C LEU A 18 -13.05 -0.21 6.65
N GLY A 19 -11.88 -0.84 6.72
CA GLY A 19 -10.64 -0.17 7.12
C GLY A 19 -10.51 0.02 8.64
N TYR A 20 -9.31 0.43 9.06
CA TYR A 20 -9.07 0.82 10.45
C TYR A 20 -9.38 2.30 10.66
N THR A 21 -9.99 2.62 11.80
CA THR A 21 -9.90 3.96 12.38
C THR A 21 -8.47 4.23 12.84
N GLU A 22 -8.06 5.49 12.99
CA GLU A 22 -6.75 5.84 13.56
C GLU A 22 -6.43 5.08 14.86
N LYS A 23 -7.37 5.07 15.82
CA LYS A 23 -7.20 4.38 17.10
C LYS A 23 -6.84 2.90 16.91
N LEU A 24 -7.65 2.17 16.13
CA LEU A 24 -7.40 0.76 15.82
C LEU A 24 -6.09 0.53 15.06
N ALA A 25 -5.71 1.44 14.16
CA ALA A 25 -4.46 1.34 13.42
C ALA A 25 -3.25 1.48 14.37
N VAL A 26 -3.29 2.46 15.28
CA VAL A 26 -2.23 2.66 16.29
C VAL A 26 -2.16 1.48 17.27
N GLU A 27 -3.31 0.95 17.71
CA GLU A 27 -3.38 -0.23 18.59
C GLU A 27 -2.77 -1.47 17.91
N GLU A 28 -3.12 -1.73 16.65
CA GLU A 28 -2.57 -2.86 15.88
C GLU A 28 -1.08 -2.66 15.57
N ALA A 29 -0.66 -1.45 15.17
CA ALA A 29 0.73 -1.10 14.90
C ALA A 29 1.62 -1.29 16.15
N SER A 30 1.09 -1.00 17.34
CA SER A 30 1.79 -1.16 18.62
C SER A 30 2.09 -2.62 18.98
N ARG A 31 1.49 -3.60 18.29
CA ARG A 31 1.83 -5.03 18.44
C ARG A 31 3.14 -5.40 17.76
N CYS A 32 3.64 -4.57 16.85
CA CYS A 32 4.90 -4.82 16.16
C CYS A 32 6.08 -4.82 17.13
N LEU A 33 6.88 -5.88 17.09
CA LEU A 33 8.01 -6.08 18.01
C LEU A 33 9.26 -5.25 17.64
N GLY A 34 9.24 -4.52 16.52
CA GLY A 34 10.42 -3.79 16.03
C GLY A 34 11.62 -4.70 15.78
N CYS A 35 11.40 -5.88 15.18
CA CYS A 35 12.42 -6.92 15.04
C CYS A 35 13.69 -6.41 14.35
N LYS A 36 14.86 -6.65 14.96
CA LYS A 36 16.17 -6.32 14.37
C LYS A 36 16.40 -7.02 13.01
N LYS A 37 15.93 -8.26 12.87
CA LYS A 37 15.86 -8.97 11.58
C LYS A 37 14.40 -9.11 11.17
N PRO A 38 13.86 -8.20 10.35
CA PRO A 38 12.44 -8.18 10.03
C PRO A 38 12.10 -9.16 8.90
N LEU A 39 11.79 -10.42 9.27
CA LEU A 39 11.44 -11.47 8.30
C LEU A 39 10.20 -11.14 7.46
N CYS A 40 9.32 -10.25 7.94
CA CYS A 40 8.17 -9.76 7.18
C CYS A 40 8.59 -9.03 5.90
N VAL A 41 9.74 -8.34 5.90
CA VAL A 41 10.29 -7.65 4.73
C VAL A 41 10.73 -8.68 3.68
N GLU A 42 11.40 -9.75 4.11
CA GLU A 42 11.77 -10.88 3.22
C GLU A 42 10.55 -11.58 2.61
N GLY A 43 9.40 -11.57 3.30
CA GLY A 43 8.13 -12.13 2.82
C GLY A 43 7.36 -11.23 1.85
N CYS A 44 7.73 -9.95 1.74
CA CYS A 44 7.10 -9.01 0.82
C CYS A 44 7.82 -9.07 -0.54
N PRO A 45 7.12 -9.36 -1.67
CA PRO A 45 7.76 -9.46 -2.98
C PRO A 45 8.52 -8.20 -3.43
N VAL A 46 8.08 -7.03 -2.97
CA VAL A 46 8.70 -5.73 -3.26
C VAL A 46 9.51 -5.17 -2.09
N SER A 47 9.70 -5.95 -1.02
CA SER A 47 10.57 -5.61 0.12
C SER A 47 10.25 -4.26 0.80
N ILE A 48 8.96 -3.94 1.01
CA ILE A 48 8.53 -2.76 1.76
C ILE A 48 9.23 -2.75 3.15
N ASP A 49 9.70 -1.58 3.58
CA ASP A 49 10.19 -1.35 4.95
C ASP A 49 9.02 -1.34 5.96
N ILE A 50 8.53 -2.55 6.25
CA ILE A 50 7.38 -2.79 7.12
C ILE A 50 7.58 -2.23 8.54
N PRO A 51 8.70 -2.51 9.24
CA PRO A 51 8.94 -1.90 10.55
C PRO A 51 9.03 -0.38 10.50
N GLY A 52 9.57 0.18 9.40
CA GLY A 52 9.66 1.61 9.18
C GLY A 52 8.29 2.28 9.16
N PHE A 53 7.42 1.87 8.24
CA PHE A 53 6.10 2.53 8.14
C PHE A 53 5.22 2.27 9.36
N ILE A 54 5.32 1.09 9.99
CA ILE A 54 4.54 0.79 11.21
C ILE A 54 4.96 1.70 12.36
N ARG A 55 6.26 2.01 12.49
CA ARG A 55 6.74 2.97 13.49
C ARG A 55 6.12 4.34 13.30
N CYS A 56 6.01 4.80 12.06
CA CYS A 56 5.35 6.06 11.74
C CYS A 56 3.87 6.07 12.15
N ILE A 57 3.16 4.94 12.05
CA ILE A 57 1.79 4.82 12.57
C ILE A 57 1.74 4.98 14.08
N VAL A 58 2.65 4.31 14.82
CA VAL A 58 2.73 4.43 16.29
C VAL A 58 3.00 5.87 16.72
N GLU A 59 3.86 6.58 15.98
CA GLU A 59 4.23 7.98 16.19
C GLU A 59 3.18 8.98 15.67
N ARG A 60 2.13 8.50 14.97
CA ARG A 60 1.10 9.31 14.29
C ARG A 60 1.64 10.22 13.19
N ASP A 61 2.81 9.91 12.63
CA ASP A 61 3.31 10.55 11.42
C ASP A 61 2.86 9.75 10.18
N PHE A 62 1.55 9.81 9.89
CA PHE A 62 0.97 9.04 8.79
C PHE A 62 1.52 9.45 7.42
N GLY A 63 1.88 10.72 7.26
CA GLY A 63 2.55 11.22 6.05
C GLY A 63 3.91 10.56 5.82
N ALA A 64 4.75 10.44 6.85
CA ALA A 64 6.00 9.70 6.73
C ALA A 64 5.76 8.20 6.48
N GLY A 65 4.73 7.63 7.11
CA GLY A 65 4.33 6.25 6.91
C GLY A 65 4.01 5.92 5.46
N ILE A 66 3.14 6.71 4.82
CA ILE A 66 2.76 6.46 3.42
C ILE A 66 3.93 6.71 2.46
N ARG A 67 4.76 7.73 2.71
CA ARG A 67 6.00 7.96 1.95
C ARG A 67 6.92 6.74 2.01
N LYS A 68 7.09 6.15 3.19
CA LYS A 68 7.94 4.96 3.39
C LYS A 68 7.47 3.77 2.54
N ILE A 69 6.16 3.57 2.41
CA ILE A 69 5.61 2.51 1.56
C ILE A 69 5.85 2.83 0.07
N LYS A 70 5.61 4.08 -0.32
CA LYS A 70 5.76 4.56 -1.71
C LYS A 70 7.20 4.55 -2.24
N GLU A 71 8.20 4.35 -1.39
CA GLU A 71 9.59 4.11 -1.81
C GLU A 71 9.73 2.83 -2.66
N THR A 72 8.84 1.85 -2.47
CA THR A 72 8.92 0.53 -3.15
C THR A 72 7.60 0.05 -3.72
N ASN A 73 6.47 0.61 -3.30
CA ASN A 73 5.14 0.23 -3.78
C ASN A 73 4.33 1.44 -4.27
N ALA A 74 4.04 1.49 -5.57
CA ALA A 74 3.23 2.54 -6.17
C ALA A 74 1.71 2.41 -5.89
N LEU A 75 1.24 1.22 -5.47
CA LEU A 75 -0.19 0.91 -5.35
C LEU A 75 -0.59 0.40 -3.94
N PRO A 76 -0.22 1.10 -2.85
CA PRO A 76 -0.43 0.59 -1.48
C PRO A 76 -1.90 0.40 -1.11
N ALA A 77 -2.80 1.26 -1.62
CA ALA A 77 -4.24 1.10 -1.40
C ALA A 77 -4.80 -0.20 -2.00
N VAL A 78 -4.20 -0.68 -3.10
CA VAL A 78 -4.58 -1.94 -3.75
C VAL A 78 -3.91 -3.11 -3.05
N CYS A 79 -2.59 -3.09 -2.89
CA CYS A 79 -1.82 -4.18 -2.26
C CYS A 79 -2.31 -4.49 -0.84
N GLY A 80 -2.57 -3.47 -0.03
CA GLY A 80 -3.11 -3.63 1.32
C GLY A 80 -4.50 -4.29 1.36
N ARG A 81 -5.23 -4.32 0.23
CA ARG A 81 -6.55 -4.97 0.08
C ARG A 81 -6.46 -6.37 -0.50
N VAL A 82 -5.61 -6.59 -1.51
CA VAL A 82 -5.69 -7.79 -2.36
C VAL A 82 -4.50 -8.74 -2.26
N CYS A 83 -3.38 -8.33 -1.65
CA CYS A 83 -2.28 -9.25 -1.43
C CYS A 83 -2.74 -10.43 -0.55
N PRO A 84 -2.34 -11.68 -0.86
CA PRO A 84 -2.54 -12.81 0.05
C PRO A 84 -1.49 -12.74 1.16
N GLN A 85 -1.70 -11.91 2.18
CA GLN A 85 -0.69 -11.66 3.21
C GLN A 85 -0.33 -12.93 4.01
N GLU A 86 -1.27 -13.88 4.11
CA GLU A 86 -1.11 -15.22 4.67
C GLU A 86 -0.11 -16.11 3.91
N GLU A 87 0.30 -15.72 2.71
CA GLU A 87 1.35 -16.38 1.93
C GLU A 87 2.60 -15.50 1.76
N GLN A 88 2.56 -14.25 2.25
CA GLN A 88 3.58 -13.23 2.01
C GLN A 88 4.18 -12.65 3.31
N CYS A 89 3.92 -11.38 3.60
CA CYS A 89 4.58 -10.66 4.70
C CYS A 89 4.11 -11.13 6.08
N GLU A 90 2.82 -11.50 6.23
CA GLU A 90 2.24 -11.86 7.52
C GLU A 90 2.61 -13.27 7.97
N ILE A 91 2.73 -14.24 7.05
CA ILE A 91 3.22 -15.60 7.38
C ILE A 91 4.67 -15.60 7.91
N LYS A 92 5.47 -14.60 7.52
CA LYS A 92 6.85 -14.45 8.01
C LYS A 92 6.94 -13.63 9.30
N CYS A 93 5.84 -13.04 9.78
CA CYS A 93 5.85 -12.21 10.99
C CYS A 93 6.28 -13.03 12.22
N VAL A 94 7.27 -12.53 12.97
CA VAL A 94 7.79 -13.22 14.16
C VAL A 94 6.73 -13.40 15.24
N LEU A 95 5.83 -12.42 15.39
CA LEU A 95 4.70 -12.49 16.32
C LEU A 95 3.74 -13.64 15.96
N GLY A 96 3.56 -13.90 14.65
CA GLY A 96 2.73 -14.97 14.11
C GLY A 96 3.13 -16.38 14.55
N LYS A 97 4.33 -16.56 15.11
CA LYS A 97 4.78 -17.86 15.64
C LYS A 97 4.12 -18.25 16.96
N LYS A 98 3.56 -17.29 17.70
CA LYS A 98 2.97 -17.49 19.04
C LYS A 98 1.52 -17.01 19.15
N GLY A 99 0.93 -16.57 18.05
CA GLY A 99 -0.42 -16.01 17.99
C GLY A 99 -0.66 -15.39 16.63
N ASP A 100 -1.57 -14.42 16.56
CA ASP A 100 -1.83 -13.74 15.30
C ASP A 100 -0.64 -12.85 14.88
N PRO A 101 -0.28 -12.82 13.59
CA PRO A 101 0.71 -11.87 13.08
C PRO A 101 0.20 -10.43 13.22
N VAL A 102 1.11 -9.47 13.06
CA VAL A 102 0.71 -8.08 12.85
C VAL A 102 -0.04 -8.00 11.52
N ALA A 103 -1.19 -7.35 11.49
CA ALA A 103 -2.01 -7.18 10.30
C ALA A 103 -1.43 -6.11 9.34
N ILE A 104 -0.27 -6.43 8.76
CA ILE A 104 0.55 -5.54 7.91
C ILE A 104 -0.27 -4.98 6.75
N GLY A 105 -1.03 -5.82 6.03
CA GLY A 105 -1.81 -5.37 4.88
C GLY A 105 -2.87 -4.33 5.26
N ARG A 106 -3.49 -4.49 6.44
CA ARG A 106 -4.49 -3.54 6.94
C ARG A 106 -3.87 -2.21 7.37
N LEU A 107 -2.63 -2.23 7.87
CA LEU A 107 -1.89 -1.02 8.24
C LEU A 107 -1.39 -0.27 6.99
N GLU A 108 -0.94 -1.00 5.96
CA GLU A 108 -0.61 -0.44 4.64
C GLU A 108 -1.83 0.25 4.02
N ARG A 109 -2.96 -0.47 3.99
CA ARG A 109 -4.25 0.08 3.54
C ARG A 109 -4.63 1.34 4.32
N PHE A 110 -4.53 1.31 5.65
CA PHE A 110 -4.89 2.46 6.49
C PHE A 110 -4.13 3.73 6.08
N LEU A 111 -2.81 3.64 5.87
CA LEU A 111 -1.99 4.78 5.48
C LEU A 111 -2.40 5.31 4.09
N ALA A 112 -2.67 4.42 3.15
CA ALA A 112 -3.09 4.81 1.80
C ALA A 112 -4.49 5.44 1.78
N ASP A 113 -5.43 4.86 2.53
CA ASP A 113 -6.80 5.40 2.67
C ASP A 113 -6.77 6.76 3.41
N TRP A 114 -5.92 6.90 4.43
CA TRP A 114 -5.73 8.17 5.15
C TRP A 114 -5.22 9.27 4.23
N GLU A 115 -4.20 8.98 3.40
CA GLU A 115 -3.66 9.95 2.44
C GLU A 115 -4.69 10.36 1.39
N ALA A 116 -5.47 9.40 0.88
CA ALA A 116 -6.55 9.69 -0.06
C ALA A 116 -7.64 10.58 0.56
N ALA A 117 -7.96 10.35 1.84
CA ALA A 117 -8.98 11.11 2.56
C ALA A 117 -8.49 12.48 3.06
N SER A 118 -7.18 12.68 3.28
CA SER A 118 -6.64 13.93 3.81
C SER A 118 -6.69 15.09 2.81
N GLY A 119 -6.89 14.80 1.52
CA GLY A 119 -6.87 15.78 0.44
C GLY A 119 -5.48 16.38 0.19
N THR A 120 -4.44 15.85 0.84
CA THR A 120 -3.05 16.29 0.71
C THR A 120 -2.24 15.16 0.09
N THR A 121 -2.14 15.16 -1.24
CA THR A 121 -1.16 14.33 -1.93
C THR A 121 0.11 15.17 -2.12
N GLU A 122 1.21 14.76 -1.50
CA GLU A 122 2.49 15.39 -1.77
C GLU A 122 2.89 15.13 -3.23
N THR A 123 3.14 16.20 -3.98
CA THR A 123 3.70 16.08 -5.32
C THR A 123 5.11 15.52 -5.18
N PRO A 124 5.40 14.35 -5.78
CA PRO A 124 6.72 13.78 -5.69
C PRO A 124 7.73 14.65 -6.44
N ASN A 125 9.00 14.56 -6.05
CA ASN A 125 10.07 15.26 -6.74
C ASN A 125 10.32 14.61 -8.11
N ILE A 126 9.98 15.33 -9.18
CA ILE A 126 10.20 14.88 -10.56
C ILE A 126 11.58 15.35 -11.01
N ALA A 127 12.38 14.43 -11.56
CA ALA A 127 13.68 14.75 -12.12
C ALA A 127 13.56 15.71 -13.33
N ARG A 128 14.68 16.34 -13.70
CA ARG A 128 14.69 17.25 -14.85
C ARG A 128 14.22 16.51 -16.12
N PRO A 129 13.44 17.17 -17.01
CA PRO A 129 12.98 16.56 -18.25
C PRO A 129 14.15 15.98 -19.05
N THR A 130 14.05 14.70 -19.43
CA THR A 130 15.10 14.06 -20.21
C THR A 130 14.94 14.28 -21.72
N GLY A 131 13.79 14.82 -22.16
CA GLY A 131 13.40 14.95 -23.57
C GLY A 131 13.09 13.62 -24.28
N LYS A 132 12.98 12.51 -23.54
CA LYS A 132 12.66 11.18 -24.10
C LYS A 132 11.16 10.93 -23.97
N LYS A 133 10.59 10.30 -24.99
CA LYS A 133 9.18 9.88 -25.05
C LYS A 133 9.08 8.37 -24.94
N ILE A 134 8.23 7.88 -24.03
CA ILE A 134 8.03 6.45 -23.79
C ILE A 134 6.55 6.11 -23.96
N ALA A 135 6.27 5.07 -24.74
CA ALA A 135 4.95 4.49 -24.90
C ALA A 135 4.83 3.21 -24.06
N ILE A 136 3.76 3.10 -23.28
CA ILE A 136 3.40 1.91 -22.50
C ILE A 136 2.10 1.35 -23.08
N VAL A 137 2.06 0.05 -23.36
CA VAL A 137 0.87 -0.63 -23.87
C VAL A 137 0.25 -1.46 -22.75
N GLY A 138 -0.96 -1.11 -22.34
CA GLY A 138 -1.69 -1.67 -21.21
C GLY A 138 -1.65 -0.77 -19.96
N SER A 139 -2.83 -0.56 -19.36
CA SER A 139 -3.03 0.30 -18.18
C SER A 139 -3.26 -0.46 -16.86
N GLY A 140 -2.95 -1.75 -16.84
CA GLY A 140 -2.98 -2.55 -15.61
C GLY A 140 -1.90 -2.13 -14.59
N PRO A 141 -1.82 -2.81 -13.43
CA PRO A 141 -0.88 -2.47 -12.36
C PRO A 141 0.58 -2.34 -12.82
N ALA A 142 1.03 -3.20 -13.74
CA ALA A 142 2.37 -3.14 -14.30
C ALA A 142 2.59 -1.87 -15.13
N GLY A 143 1.66 -1.52 -16.02
CA GLY A 143 1.77 -0.35 -16.89
C GLY A 143 1.75 0.96 -16.10
N VAL A 144 0.84 1.08 -15.13
CA VAL A 144 0.74 2.27 -14.25
C VAL A 144 1.98 2.41 -13.36
N THR A 145 2.52 1.30 -12.84
CA THR A 145 3.74 1.34 -12.01
C THR A 145 4.95 1.81 -12.83
N VAL A 146 5.15 1.24 -14.02
CA VAL A 146 6.25 1.68 -14.91
C VAL A 146 6.06 3.13 -15.35
N ALA A 147 4.82 3.55 -15.61
CA ALA A 147 4.51 4.93 -15.96
C ALA A 147 4.87 5.91 -14.83
N ASN A 148 4.51 5.57 -13.59
CA ASN A 148 4.87 6.34 -12.40
C ASN A 148 6.39 6.53 -12.30
N ASP A 149 7.15 5.44 -12.35
CA ASP A 149 8.60 5.48 -12.14
C ASP A 149 9.31 6.26 -13.26
N LEU A 150 8.89 6.06 -14.52
CA LEU A 150 9.47 6.80 -15.65
C LEU A 150 9.10 8.29 -15.63
N ALA A 151 7.89 8.64 -15.18
CA ALA A 151 7.49 10.03 -15.01
C ALA A 151 8.34 10.71 -13.92
N LEU A 152 8.60 10.03 -12.79
CA LEU A 152 9.50 10.53 -11.74
C LEU A 152 10.93 10.74 -12.23
N LEU A 153 11.39 9.91 -13.17
CA LEU A 153 12.68 10.06 -13.84
C LEU A 153 12.73 11.16 -14.92
N GLY A 154 11.63 11.90 -15.13
CA GLY A 154 11.57 13.05 -16.03
C GLY A 154 11.30 12.68 -17.50
N HIS A 155 10.79 11.48 -17.77
CA HIS A 155 10.38 11.06 -19.11
C HIS A 155 8.95 11.53 -19.44
N GLU A 156 8.67 11.78 -20.72
CA GLU A 156 7.31 12.00 -21.22
C GLU A 156 6.68 10.64 -21.51
N VAL A 157 5.69 10.23 -20.72
CA VAL A 157 5.07 8.91 -20.80
C VAL A 157 3.66 9.01 -21.40
N THR A 158 3.32 8.08 -22.29
CA THR A 158 1.96 7.89 -22.80
C THR A 158 1.55 6.44 -22.62
N ILE A 159 0.42 6.20 -21.96
CA ILE A 159 -0.17 4.87 -21.79
C ILE A 159 -1.25 4.69 -22.86
N PHE A 160 -1.21 3.55 -23.55
CA PHE A 160 -2.21 3.12 -24.51
C PHE A 160 -3.00 1.96 -23.92
N GLU A 161 -4.31 2.12 -23.80
CA GLU A 161 -5.25 1.11 -23.32
C GLU A 161 -6.25 0.77 -24.42
N ALA A 162 -6.61 -0.51 -24.54
CA ALA A 162 -7.57 -0.99 -25.52
C ALA A 162 -9.02 -0.75 -25.06
N LEU A 163 -9.27 -0.81 -23.75
CA LEU A 163 -10.58 -0.56 -23.15
C LEU A 163 -10.88 0.94 -23.02
N HIS A 164 -12.14 1.25 -22.76
CA HIS A 164 -12.61 2.64 -22.57
C HIS A 164 -12.23 3.23 -21.22
N ASP A 165 -11.89 2.38 -20.25
CA ASP A 165 -11.42 2.74 -18.91
C ASP A 165 -10.06 2.11 -18.62
N ALA A 166 -9.25 2.80 -17.82
CA ALA A 166 -7.93 2.34 -17.39
C ALA A 166 -7.99 1.56 -16.07
N GLY A 167 -7.04 0.65 -15.85
CA GLY A 167 -6.89 -0.09 -14.59
C GLY A 167 -6.57 -1.57 -14.77
N GLY A 168 -6.86 -2.09 -15.97
CA GLY A 168 -6.68 -3.51 -16.33
C GLY A 168 -7.79 -4.43 -15.83
#